data_AF-A0A941CR26-F1
#
_entry.id   AF-A0A941CR26-F1
#
_cell.length_a   1.000
_cell.length_b   1.000
_cell.length_c   1.000
_cell.angle_alpha   90.00
_cell.angle_beta   90.00
_cell.angle_gamma   90.00
#
_symmetry.space_group_name_H-M   'P 1'
#
loop_
_entity.id
_entity.type
_entity.pdbx_description
1 polymer ?
#
loop_
_entity_poly.entity_id
_entity_poly.type
_entity_poly.pdbx_seq_one_letter_code
_entity_poly.pdbx_strand_id
1 'polypeptide(L)'
;MEELKKLLLATVGAATLSLEKVDATVQDLIERGKLSVKEGKELREELLQRKKDAEPETLTAEKLDSILESLNFAGRREVEVLEERVRILEEKIANLDAK
;
A
#
# COMPACT_ATOMS: atom_id res chain seq x y z
N MET A 1 7.35 -0.94 1.77
CA MET A 1 6.97 -0.29 0.50
C MET A 1 7.58 -0.89 -0.77
N GLU A 2 8.87 -1.24 -0.80
CA GLU A 2 9.53 -1.79 -2.02
C GLU A 2 8.84 -3.02 -2.65
N GLU A 3 8.35 -3.98 -1.85
CA GLU A 3 7.63 -5.15 -2.39
C GLU A 3 6.28 -4.79 -3.01
N LEU A 4 5.55 -3.86 -2.40
CA LEU A 4 4.28 -3.34 -2.90
C LEU A 4 4.49 -2.66 -4.26
N LYS A 5 5.53 -1.82 -4.34
CA LYS A 5 5.95 -1.14 -5.57
C LYS A 5 6.32 -2.13 -6.69
N LYS A 6 7.13 -3.14 -6.38
CA LYS A 6 7.52 -4.18 -7.35
C LYS A 6 6.31 -4.98 -7.84
N LEU A 7 5.38 -5.30 -6.95
CA LEU A 7 4.17 -6.03 -7.28
C LEU A 7 3.26 -5.19 -8.20
N LEU A 8 3.02 -3.92 -7.87
CA LEU A 8 2.27 -2.98 -8.69
C LEU A 8 2.85 -2.81 -10.10
N LEU A 9 4.17 -2.62 -10.21
CA LEU A 9 4.84 -2.47 -11.50
C LEU A 9 4.79 -3.77 -12.33
N ALA A 10 4.82 -4.93 -11.67
CA ALA A 10 4.75 -6.22 -12.35
C ALA A 10 3.34 -6.55 -12.89
N THR A 11 2.28 -6.17 -12.16
CA THR A 11 0.89 -6.50 -12.51
C THR A 11 0.25 -5.48 -13.44
N VAL A 12 0.44 -4.17 -13.17
CA VAL A 12 -0.06 -3.10 -14.05
C VAL A 12 0.80 -2.98 -15.30
N GLY A 13 2.12 -3.15 -15.13
CA GLY A 13 3.13 -2.96 -16.18
C GLY A 13 3.49 -1.49 -16.35
N ALA A 14 4.72 -1.22 -16.79
CA ALA A 14 5.26 0.14 -16.96
C ALA A 14 4.59 0.97 -18.09
N ALA A 15 3.59 0.44 -18.79
CA ALA A 15 3.18 0.95 -20.10
C ALA A 15 1.73 1.46 -20.20
N THR A 16 0.78 1.09 -19.31
CA THR A 16 -0.61 1.57 -19.45
C THR A 16 -1.49 1.33 -18.22
N LEU A 17 -2.11 2.39 -17.70
CA LEU A 17 -3.16 2.33 -16.68
C LEU A 17 -4.54 2.01 -17.30
N SER A 18 -5.01 0.77 -17.18
CA SER A 18 -6.40 0.39 -17.49
C SER A 18 -7.22 0.19 -16.21
N LEU A 19 -8.53 0.46 -16.28
CA LEU A 19 -9.44 0.27 -15.14
C LEU A 19 -9.37 -1.17 -14.61
N GLU A 20 -9.42 -2.16 -15.51
CA GLU A 20 -9.32 -3.58 -15.15
C GLU A 20 -8.00 -3.92 -14.46
N LYS A 21 -6.87 -3.37 -14.93
CA LYS A 21 -5.55 -3.65 -14.32
C LYS A 21 -5.39 -2.99 -12.95
N VAL A 22 -5.89 -1.76 -12.79
CA VAL A 22 -5.88 -1.06 -11.50
C VAL A 22 -6.68 -1.88 -10.48
N ASP A 23 -7.89 -2.28 -10.85
CA ASP A 23 -8.79 -3.04 -9.99
C ASP A 23 -8.18 -4.38 -9.59
N ALA A 24 -7.70 -5.16 -10.56
CA ALA A 24 -7.09 -6.46 -10.30
C ALA A 24 -5.84 -6.33 -9.42
N THR A 25 -5.04 -5.29 -9.61
CA THR A 25 -3.81 -5.10 -8.83
C THR A 25 -4.12 -4.71 -7.39
N VAL A 26 -5.02 -3.73 -7.19
CA VAL A 26 -5.45 -3.33 -5.85
C VAL A 26 -6.04 -4.53 -5.10
N GLN A 27 -6.84 -5.35 -5.78
CA GLN A 27 -7.41 -6.56 -5.21
C GLN A 27 -6.32 -7.56 -4.77
N ASP A 28 -5.34 -7.87 -5.62
CA ASP A 28 -4.21 -8.78 -5.28
C ASP A 28 -3.39 -8.27 -4.08
N LEU A 29 -3.26 -6.95 -3.96
CA LEU A 29 -2.59 -6.34 -2.80
C LEU A 29 -3.37 -6.46 -1.51
N ILE A 30 -4.70 -6.38 -1.56
CA ILE A 30 -5.56 -6.63 -0.40
C ILE A 30 -5.52 -8.12 -0.02
N GLU A 31 -5.59 -9.02 -1.00
CA GLU A 31 -5.60 -10.47 -0.77
C GLU A 31 -4.27 -10.97 -0.18
N ARG A 32 -3.14 -10.41 -0.63
CA ARG A 32 -1.82 -10.63 -0.04
C ARG A 32 -1.63 -9.88 1.28
N GLY A 33 -2.64 -9.13 1.70
CA GLY A 33 -2.68 -8.27 2.86
C GLY A 33 -1.63 -7.18 2.87
N LYS A 34 -1.10 -6.77 1.72
CA LYS A 34 -0.18 -5.62 1.63
C LYS A 34 -0.91 -4.29 1.84
N LEU A 35 -2.22 -4.26 1.58
CA LEU A 35 -3.11 -3.12 1.82
C LEU A 35 -4.36 -3.60 2.58
N SER A 36 -4.92 -2.73 3.40
CA SER A 36 -6.29 -2.87 3.88
C SER A 36 -7.29 -2.56 2.77
N VAL A 37 -8.55 -2.97 2.98
CA VAL A 37 -9.66 -2.64 2.05
C VAL A 37 -9.82 -1.14 1.86
N LYS A 38 -9.56 -0.35 2.92
CA LYS A 38 -9.66 1.10 2.88
C LYS A 38 -8.54 1.70 2.03
N GLU A 39 -7.29 1.33 2.30
CA GLU A 39 -6.12 1.79 1.54
C GLU A 39 -6.19 1.38 0.07
N GLY A 40 -6.74 0.19 -0.22
CA GLY A 40 -6.96 -0.22 -1.59
C GLY A 40 -7.95 0.69 -2.36
N LYS A 41 -9.02 1.13 -1.71
CA LYS A 41 -9.96 2.10 -2.31
C LYS A 41 -9.29 3.44 -2.60
N GLU A 42 -8.53 3.95 -1.64
CA GLU A 42 -7.79 5.21 -1.78
C GLU A 42 -6.74 5.13 -2.90
N LEU A 43 -5.98 4.02 -2.98
CA LEU A 43 -5.02 3.79 -4.05
C LEU A 43 -5.69 3.72 -5.43
N ARG A 44 -6.83 3.03 -5.54
CA ARG A 44 -7.61 2.95 -6.77
C ARG A 44 -8.05 4.33 -7.25
N GLU A 45 -8.57 5.16 -6.35
CA GLU A 45 -9.03 6.51 -6.68
C GLU A 45 -7.88 7.40 -7.16
N GLU A 46 -6.74 7.39 -6.46
CA GLU A 46 -5.55 8.17 -6.86
C GLU A 46 -5.02 7.73 -8.25
N LEU A 47 -4.94 6.42 -8.51
CA LEU A 47 -4.51 5.88 -9.80
C LEU A 47 -5.46 6.27 -10.95
N LEU A 48 -6.77 6.32 -10.68
CA LEU A 48 -7.79 6.71 -11.67
C LEU A 48 -7.88 8.22 -11.89
N GLN A 49 -7.63 9.01 -10.85
CA GLN A 49 -7.63 10.47 -10.92
C GLN A 49 -6.45 10.95 -11.77
N ARG A 50 -5.26 10.38 -11.56
CA ARG A 50 -4.06 10.66 -12.37
C ARG A 50 -4.23 10.30 -13.85
N LYS A 51 -5.06 9.30 -14.17
CA LYS A 51 -5.42 8.94 -15.55
C LYS A 51 -6.28 10.01 -16.25
N LYS A 52 -7.07 10.79 -15.50
CA LYS A 52 -7.93 11.85 -16.07
C LYS A 52 -7.17 13.14 -16.35
N ASP A 53 -6.12 13.41 -15.58
CA ASP A 53 -5.41 14.70 -15.61
C ASP A 53 -4.23 14.74 -16.59
N ALA A 54 -3.91 13.63 -17.26
CA ALA A 54 -2.83 13.56 -18.25
C ALA A 54 -3.21 12.67 -19.47
N GLU A 55 -2.51 12.86 -20.60
CA GLU A 55 -2.48 11.95 -21.76
C GLU A 55 -2.25 10.48 -21.34
N PRO A 56 -2.38 9.45 -22.20
CA PRO A 56 -2.15 8.05 -21.82
C PRO A 56 -0.73 7.84 -21.24
N GLU A 57 -0.59 8.09 -19.96
CA GLU A 57 0.69 8.15 -19.28
C GLU A 57 1.06 6.77 -18.78
N THR A 58 2.32 6.44 -19.01
CA THR A 58 2.99 5.25 -18.51
C THR A 58 3.15 5.37 -16.99
N LEU A 59 2.78 4.31 -16.26
CA LEU A 59 3.03 4.22 -14.81
C LEU A 59 4.52 3.93 -14.60
N THR A 60 5.30 4.96 -14.31
CA THR A 60 6.75 4.83 -14.02
C THR A 60 7.00 4.57 -12.54
N ALA A 61 8.19 4.05 -12.21
CA ALA A 61 8.59 3.80 -10.83
C ALA A 61 8.59 5.08 -9.97
N GLU A 62 9.01 6.21 -10.54
CA GLU A 62 9.05 7.52 -9.87
C GLU A 62 7.64 8.06 -9.57
N LYS A 63 6.71 7.91 -10.51
CA LYS A 63 5.30 8.29 -10.30
C LYS A 63 4.67 7.42 -9.22
N LEU A 64 5.00 6.13 -9.21
CA LEU A 64 4.52 5.22 -8.20
C LEU A 64 5.04 5.58 -6.80
N ASP A 65 6.30 6.02 -6.68
CA ASP A 65 6.84 6.54 -5.41
C ASP A 65 6.02 7.74 -4.93
N SER A 66 5.72 8.70 -5.83
CA SER A 66 4.94 9.88 -5.45
C SER A 66 3.53 9.55 -4.94
N ILE A 67 2.90 8.51 -5.51
CA ILE A 67 1.55 8.04 -5.10
C ILE A 67 1.62 7.35 -3.74
N LEU A 68 2.63 6.51 -3.54
CA LEU A 68 2.80 5.79 -2.28
C LEU A 68 3.18 6.73 -1.13
N GLU A 69 3.98 7.77 -1.41
CA GLU A 69 4.29 8.83 -0.45
C GLU A 69 3.06 9.69 -0.12
N SER A 70 2.27 10.09 -1.12
CA SER A 70 1.07 10.93 -0.88
C SER A 70 0.01 10.22 -0.03
N LEU A 71 -0.07 8.90 -0.14
CA LEU A 71 -1.04 8.08 0.58
C LEU A 71 -0.55 7.66 1.97
N ASN A 72 0.71 7.94 2.31
CA ASN A 72 1.30 7.65 3.63
C ASN A 72 1.05 6.20 4.10
N PHE A 73 1.01 5.25 3.16
CA PHE A 73 0.66 3.86 3.44
C PHE A 73 1.71 3.21 4.34
N ALA A 74 1.33 2.92 5.57
CA ALA A 74 2.09 2.05 6.45
C ALA A 74 1.84 0.62 5.99
N GLY A 75 2.84 -0.02 5.39
CA GLY A 75 2.65 -1.39 4.89
C GLY A 75 2.26 -2.32 6.03
N ARG A 76 1.47 -3.37 5.78
CA ARG A 76 1.06 -4.36 6.80
C ARG A 76 2.22 -4.87 7.69
N ARG A 77 3.42 -4.97 7.13
CA ARG A 77 4.64 -5.30 7.88
C ARG A 77 4.98 -4.27 8.96
N GLU A 78 4.81 -2.98 8.70
CA GLU A 78 5.04 -1.93 9.69
C GLU A 78 3.96 -1.97 10.78
N VAL A 79 2.71 -2.27 10.42
CA VAL A 79 1.63 -2.51 11.39
C VAL A 79 1.91 -3.72 12.27
N GLU A 80 2.29 -4.87 11.69
CA GLU A 80 2.68 -6.07 12.44
C GLU A 80 3.87 -5.81 13.38
N VAL A 81 4.88 -5.06 12.92
CA VAL A 81 6.01 -4.65 13.77
C VAL A 81 5.56 -3.74 14.90
N LEU A 82 4.61 -2.84 14.67
CA LEU A 82 4.04 -2.00 15.72
C LEU A 82 3.23 -2.84 16.72
N GLU A 83 2.39 -3.76 16.26
CA GLU A 83 1.60 -4.65 17.12
C GLU A 83 2.49 -5.48 18.05
N GLU A 84 3.58 -6.05 17.53
CA GLU A 84 4.54 -6.80 18.34
C GLU A 84 5.21 -5.91 19.39
N ARG A 85 5.62 -4.69 19.01
CA ARG A 85 6.20 -3.74 19.96
C ARG A 85 5.21 -3.32 21.04
N VAL A 86 3.93 -3.14 20.69
CA VAL A 86 2.87 -2.82 21.65
C VAL A 86 2.70 -3.99 22.63
N ARG A 87 2.61 -5.24 22.13
CA ARG A 87 2.50 -6.43 22.98
C ARG A 87 3.67 -6.54 23.98
N ILE A 88 4.91 -6.33 23.53
CA ILE A 88 6.08 -6.34 24.42
C ILE A 88 6.00 -5.26 25.49
N LEU A 89 5.48 -4.07 25.16
CA LEU A 89 5.31 -2.99 26.12
C LEU A 89 4.19 -3.30 27.13
N GLU A 90 3.07 -3.85 26.68
CA GLU A 90 1.98 -4.30 27.54
C GLU A 90 2.45 -5.35 28.55
N GLU A 91 3.25 -6.34 28.11
CA GLU A 91 3.86 -7.33 28.99
C GLU A 91 4.80 -6.72 30.03
N LYS A 92 5.60 -5.73 29.61
CA LYS A 92 6.51 -5.03 30.54
C LYS A 92 5.75 -4.22 31.58
N ILE A 93 4.67 -3.55 31.19
CA ILE A 93 3.81 -2.79 32.10
C ILE A 93 3.15 -3.75 33.10
N ALA A 94 2.58 -4.86 32.63
CA ALA A 94 1.95 -5.85 33.52
C ALA A 94 2.94 -6.44 34.55
N ASN A 95 4.19 -6.68 34.14
CA ASN A 95 5.25 -7.16 35.04
C ASN A 95 5.73 -6.10 36.04
N LEU A 96 5.60 -4.82 35.73
CA LEU A 96 5.91 -3.71 36.64
C LEU A 96 4.80 -3.47 37.66
N ASP A 97 3.54 -3.59 37.24
CA ASP A 97 2.37 -3.43 38.13
C ASP A 97 2.19 -4.62 39.08
N ALA A 98 2.72 -5.80 38.74
CA ALA A 98 2.68 -7.00 39.57
C ALA A 98 3.73 -7.03 40.71
N LYS A 99 4.51 -5.95 40.89
CA LYS A 99 5.64 -5.86 41.81
C LYS A 99 5.42 -4.78 42.87
#